data_AF-A0A8S1LG63-F1
#
_entry.id   AF-A0A8S1LG63-F1
#
_cell.length_a   1.000
_cell.length_b   1.000
_cell.length_c   1.000
_cell.angle_alpha   90.00
_cell.angle_beta   90.00
_cell.angle_gamma   90.00
#
_symmetry.space_group_name_H-M   'P 1'
#
loop_
_entity.id
_entity.type
_entity.pdbx_description
1 polymer ?
#
loop_
_entity_poly.entity_id
_entity_poly.type
_entity_poly.pdbx_seq_one_letter_code
_entity_poly.pdbx_strand_id
1 'polypeptide(L)'
;MKIACQLGDMFITAAYAPSGRATCKGCQGKIAKEELRLSNIVDEDHYHQEHHFHADCFQLKPAFKNATYKDIFHVENLSKEDQEKVKAILEKLQKTEVKKKPQQKKINPKSKQNKSKKSDVGDDSDSDDDYKGTKKQNDKQTKIEQKNEKKQVISKQSESFQNVSDEEEEPEVFVLYDKSQKEEFKKIQKELEKKSMGQLKQMLKANDQKQTGNKGELIERIADCMIKGCLEKCPNCSGGRPKFNPIQKIFKCPGYMDDTEFRFCNKSYQPQDLKRIPWVDV
;
A
#
# COMPACT_ATOMS: atom_id res chain seq x y z
N MET A 1 -7.20 15.70 15.07
CA MET A 1 -7.87 15.73 13.74
C MET A 1 -6.92 16.44 12.76
N LYS A 2 -6.75 15.93 11.54
CA LYS A 2 -6.33 16.73 10.38
C LYS A 2 -7.49 16.69 9.36
N ILE A 3 -7.58 17.75 8.58
CA ILE A 3 -8.75 18.17 7.77
C ILE A 3 -9.18 17.10 6.75
N ALA A 4 -10.48 17.07 6.42
CA ALA A 4 -10.99 16.27 5.30
C ALA A 4 -10.62 16.95 3.98
N CYS A 5 -9.99 16.20 3.07
CA CYS A 5 -9.76 16.64 1.69
C CYS A 5 -11.09 17.04 1.03
N GLN A 6 -11.05 18.14 0.27
CA GLN A 6 -12.12 18.51 -0.65
C GLN A 6 -11.79 17.92 -2.03
N LEU A 7 -12.82 17.68 -2.86
CA LEU A 7 -12.60 17.06 -4.16
C LEU A 7 -11.78 17.99 -5.06
N GLY A 8 -10.73 17.47 -5.69
CA GLY A 8 -9.76 18.25 -6.46
C GLY A 8 -8.46 18.60 -5.71
N ASP A 9 -8.31 18.23 -4.44
CA ASP A 9 -7.07 18.46 -3.68
C ASP A 9 -5.89 17.63 -4.23
N MET A 10 -4.93 18.30 -4.85
CA MET A 10 -3.59 17.74 -5.10
C MET A 10 -2.73 17.92 -3.85
N PHE A 11 -1.99 16.89 -3.43
CA PHE A 11 -1.05 16.99 -2.30
C PHE A 11 0.24 16.18 -2.49
N ILE A 12 1.27 16.49 -1.68
CA ILE A 12 2.57 15.80 -1.69
C ILE A 12 2.67 14.94 -0.42
N THR A 13 3.24 13.75 -0.55
CA THR A 13 3.60 12.90 0.61
C THR A 13 5.08 12.55 0.58
N ALA A 14 5.69 12.37 1.76
CA ALA A 14 7.04 11.80 1.88
C ALA A 14 7.03 10.69 2.95
N ALA A 15 7.51 9.51 2.59
CA ALA A 15 7.47 8.33 3.46
C ALA A 15 8.52 7.29 3.04
N TYR A 16 8.88 6.39 3.94
CA TYR A 16 9.57 5.15 3.57
C TYR A 16 8.63 4.22 2.79
N ALA A 17 9.15 3.52 1.80
CA ALA A 17 8.36 2.67 0.92
C ALA A 17 7.90 1.36 1.62
N PRO A 18 6.58 1.11 1.74
CA PRO A 18 6.08 -0.08 2.47
C PRO A 18 6.30 -1.40 1.71
N SER A 19 6.54 -1.36 0.40
CA SER A 19 6.92 -2.53 -0.39
C SER A 19 7.70 -2.12 -1.65
N GLY A 20 8.68 -2.94 -2.05
CA GLY A 20 9.52 -2.72 -3.23
C GLY A 20 8.84 -2.94 -4.59
N ARG A 21 7.57 -2.53 -4.71
CA ARG A 21 6.72 -2.70 -5.90
C ARG A 21 6.53 -1.41 -6.69
N ALA A 22 6.83 -0.26 -6.09
CA ALA A 22 6.68 1.04 -6.72
C ALA A 22 7.75 1.26 -7.81
N THR A 23 7.34 1.86 -8.92
CA THR A 23 8.25 2.32 -9.99
C THR A 23 8.31 3.84 -9.95
N CYS A 24 9.53 4.40 -9.92
CA CYS A 24 9.74 5.84 -9.93
C CYS A 24 9.28 6.45 -11.26
N LYS A 25 8.44 7.48 -11.21
CA LYS A 25 7.98 8.20 -12.42
C LYS A 25 9.06 9.07 -13.08
N GLY A 26 10.16 9.37 -12.38
CA GLY A 26 11.31 10.12 -12.91
C GLY A 26 12.29 9.26 -13.71
N CYS A 27 12.81 8.17 -13.12
CA CYS A 27 13.87 7.34 -13.71
C CYS A 27 13.40 5.96 -14.23
N GLN A 28 12.13 5.60 -14.02
CA GLN A 28 11.56 4.27 -14.31
C GLN A 28 12.20 3.09 -13.56
N GLY A 29 13.15 3.33 -12.64
CA GLY A 29 13.67 2.34 -11.72
C GLY A 29 12.66 1.91 -10.65
N LYS A 30 12.87 0.73 -10.05
CA LYS A 30 12.12 0.30 -8.86
C LYS A 30 12.57 1.08 -7.64
N ILE A 31 11.64 1.37 -6.75
CA ILE A 31 11.87 1.84 -5.38
C ILE A 31 11.86 0.60 -4.48
N ALA A 32 12.84 0.44 -3.59
CA ALA A 32 12.97 -0.69 -2.67
C ALA A 32 11.96 -0.61 -1.50
N LYS A 33 11.95 -1.60 -0.60
CA LYS A 33 11.26 -1.48 0.70
C LYS A 33 12.13 -0.64 1.65
N GLU A 34 11.50 0.13 2.54
CA GLU A 34 12.14 1.08 3.47
C GLU A 34 12.94 2.23 2.82
N GLU A 35 13.00 2.32 1.49
CA GLU A 35 13.62 3.45 0.80
C GLU A 35 12.78 4.72 0.88
N LEU A 36 13.44 5.87 1.09
CA LEU A 36 12.79 7.19 1.12
C LEU A 36 12.22 7.55 -0.26
N ARG A 37 10.90 7.75 -0.32
CA ARG A 37 10.20 8.19 -1.53
C ARG A 37 9.34 9.42 -1.26
N LEU A 38 9.23 10.28 -2.27
CA LEU A 38 8.23 11.34 -2.32
C LEU A 38 7.16 10.96 -3.35
N SER A 39 5.90 11.34 -3.10
CA SER A 39 4.80 11.09 -4.02
C SER A 39 4.00 12.37 -4.28
N ASN A 40 3.65 12.59 -5.54
CA ASN A 40 2.59 13.54 -5.89
C ASN A 40 1.27 12.75 -5.96
N ILE A 41 0.27 13.12 -5.17
CA ILE A 41 -1.07 12.52 -5.19
C ILE A 41 -2.04 13.51 -5.86
N VAL A 42 -2.99 12.98 -6.62
CA VAL A 42 -4.03 13.73 -7.32
C VAL A 42 -5.35 13.01 -7.07
N ASP A 43 -6.27 13.70 -6.39
CA ASP A 43 -7.59 13.19 -6.02
C ASP A 43 -8.67 14.01 -6.75
N GLU A 44 -8.86 13.69 -8.03
CA GLU A 44 -9.98 14.19 -8.84
C GLU A 44 -11.22 13.30 -8.61
N ASP A 45 -12.42 13.81 -8.90
CA ASP A 45 -13.72 13.29 -8.42
C ASP A 45 -13.92 11.76 -8.51
N HIS A 46 -13.34 11.12 -9.52
CA HIS A 46 -13.40 9.68 -9.76
C HIS A 46 -12.02 9.05 -10.03
N TYR A 47 -10.92 9.76 -9.73
CA TYR A 47 -9.56 9.34 -10.08
C TYR A 47 -8.52 9.73 -9.02
N HIS A 48 -8.16 8.77 -8.18
CA HIS A 48 -7.04 8.83 -7.23
C HIS A 48 -5.76 8.30 -7.90
N GLN A 49 -4.73 9.14 -8.04
CA GLN A 49 -3.48 8.75 -8.72
C GLN A 49 -2.21 9.15 -7.95
N GLU A 50 -1.57 8.15 -7.33
CA GLU A 50 -0.24 8.31 -6.73
C GLU A 50 0.89 8.22 -7.80
N HIS A 51 1.73 9.25 -7.88
CA HIS A 51 3.00 9.23 -8.63
C HIS A 51 4.17 9.19 -7.66
N HIS A 52 4.78 8.03 -7.47
CA HIS A 52 5.96 7.86 -6.61
C HIS A 52 7.28 8.22 -7.33
N PHE A 53 8.24 8.73 -6.57
CA PHE A 53 9.60 9.03 -7.01
C PHE A 53 10.63 8.66 -5.94
N HIS A 54 11.84 8.23 -6.33
CA HIS A 54 13.02 8.31 -5.45
C HIS A 54 13.27 9.75 -5.02
N ALA A 55 13.91 9.96 -3.86
CA ALA A 55 14.19 11.28 -3.33
C ALA A 55 14.87 12.23 -4.35
N ASP A 56 15.94 11.78 -5.02
CA ASP A 56 16.67 12.57 -6.02
C ASP A 56 15.95 12.69 -7.38
N CYS A 57 14.92 11.86 -7.62
CA CYS A 57 14.13 11.87 -8.85
C CYS A 57 12.81 12.65 -8.73
N PHE A 58 12.53 13.25 -7.57
CA PHE A 58 11.26 13.94 -7.33
C PHE A 58 11.09 15.17 -8.22
N GLN A 59 9.92 15.31 -8.82
CA GLN A 59 9.58 16.45 -9.69
C GLN A 59 8.32 17.14 -9.16
N LEU A 60 8.45 18.43 -8.88
CA LEU A 60 7.38 19.28 -8.36
C LEU A 60 6.40 19.62 -9.50
N LYS A 61 5.14 19.16 -9.43
CA LYS A 61 4.12 19.54 -10.43
C LYS A 61 3.87 21.06 -10.40
N PRO A 62 3.52 21.72 -11.52
CA PRO A 62 3.33 23.18 -11.57
C PRO A 62 2.29 23.76 -10.61
N ALA A 63 1.35 22.97 -10.09
CA ALA A 63 0.41 23.36 -9.04
C ALA A 63 1.11 23.62 -7.69
N PHE A 64 2.17 22.87 -7.38
CA PHE A 64 2.89 22.91 -6.10
C PHE A 64 4.02 23.95 -6.04
N LYS A 65 4.07 24.93 -6.95
CA LYS A 65 5.16 25.93 -7.01
C LYS A 65 5.39 26.69 -5.69
N ASN A 66 4.32 26.88 -4.92
CA ASN A 66 4.34 27.58 -3.64
C ASN A 66 4.26 26.62 -2.43
N ALA A 67 4.29 25.30 -2.66
CA ALA A 67 4.19 24.31 -1.59
C ALA A 67 5.40 24.40 -0.66
N THR A 68 5.12 24.53 0.63
CA THR A 68 6.10 24.61 1.71
C THR A 68 6.31 23.24 2.36
N TYR A 69 7.26 23.16 3.29
CA TYR A 69 7.44 21.97 4.13
C TYR A 69 6.20 21.57 4.94
N LYS A 70 5.26 22.50 5.20
CA LYS A 70 4.01 22.21 5.93
C LYS A 70 2.96 21.51 5.06
N ASP A 71 3.13 21.55 3.74
CA ASP A 71 2.15 21.07 2.75
C ASP A 71 2.52 19.67 2.20
N ILE A 72 3.60 19.07 2.74
CA ILE A 72 3.90 17.65 2.56
C ILE A 72 3.36 16.88 3.77
N PHE A 73 2.61 15.81 3.51
CA PHE A 73 2.08 14.92 4.55
C PHE A 73 3.05 13.76 4.86
N HIS A 74 2.98 13.27 6.10
CA HIS A 74 3.76 12.14 6.66
C HIS A 74 5.26 12.40 6.88
N VAL A 75 5.74 13.63 6.67
CA VAL A 75 7.13 14.02 6.96
C VAL A 75 7.44 13.89 8.45
N GLU A 76 6.43 14.05 9.32
CA GLU A 76 6.55 13.83 10.76
C GLU A 76 6.98 12.39 11.14
N ASN A 77 6.82 11.42 10.24
CA ASN A 77 7.19 10.01 10.45
C ASN A 77 8.59 9.65 9.92
N LEU A 78 9.34 10.61 9.36
CA LEU A 78 10.70 10.40 8.83
C LEU A 78 11.79 10.70 9.87
N SER A 79 12.96 10.09 9.71
CA SER A 79 14.16 10.44 10.50
C SER A 79 14.49 11.93 10.38
N LYS A 80 15.09 12.54 11.42
CA LYS A 80 15.46 13.97 11.39
C LYS A 80 16.37 14.32 10.20
N GLU A 81 17.26 13.40 9.83
CA GLU A 81 18.16 13.54 8.67
C GLU A 81 17.37 13.54 7.35
N ASP A 82 16.40 12.63 7.19
CA ASP A 82 15.56 12.56 5.98
C ASP A 82 14.57 13.72 5.89
N GLN A 83 14.08 14.22 7.03
CA GLN A 83 13.31 15.47 7.08
C GLN A 83 14.11 16.67 6.53
N GLU A 84 15.42 16.73 6.78
CA GLU A 84 16.31 17.76 6.24
C GLU A 84 16.61 17.54 4.75
N LYS A 85 16.79 16.29 4.30
CA LYS A 85 16.87 15.95 2.85
C LYS A 85 15.62 16.41 2.10
N VAL A 86 14.42 16.16 2.64
CA VAL A 86 13.14 16.60 2.04
C VAL A 86 13.05 18.13 1.93
N LYS A 87 13.47 18.88 2.96
CA LYS A 87 13.57 20.36 2.91
C LYS A 87 14.53 20.81 1.79
N ALA A 88 15.72 20.22 1.73
CA ALA A 88 16.73 20.56 0.73
C ALA A 88 16.28 20.22 -0.70
N ILE A 89 15.51 19.14 -0.90
CA ILE A 89 14.93 18.77 -2.20
C ILE A 89 13.88 19.80 -2.65
N LEU A 90 12.93 20.17 -1.78
CA LEU A 90 11.96 21.24 -2.08
C LEU A 90 12.66 22.55 -2.48
N GLU A 91 13.64 23.00 -1.68
CA GLU A 91 14.31 24.28 -1.90
C GLU A 91 15.11 24.30 -3.21
N LYS A 92 15.76 23.18 -3.57
CA LYS A 92 16.43 23.01 -4.88
C LYS A 92 15.45 23.08 -6.06
N LEU A 93 14.28 22.46 -5.93
CA LEU A 93 13.25 22.46 -6.98
C LEU A 93 12.60 23.84 -7.16
N GLN A 94 12.40 24.60 -6.08
CA GLN A 94 11.95 26.00 -6.15
C GLN A 94 13.00 26.91 -6.80
N LYS A 95 14.28 26.77 -6.44
CA LYS A 95 15.39 27.62 -6.97
C LYS A 95 15.72 27.38 -8.44
N THR A 96 15.43 26.21 -9.00
CA THR A 96 15.81 25.84 -10.38
C THR A 96 14.89 26.43 -11.46
N GLU A 97 13.61 26.68 -11.15
CA GLU A 97 12.65 27.23 -12.12
C GLU A 97 12.90 28.71 -12.49
N VAL A 98 13.46 29.51 -11.58
CA VAL A 98 13.64 30.97 -11.71
C VAL A 98 14.52 31.38 -12.92
N LYS A 99 15.30 30.45 -13.49
CA LYS A 99 16.23 30.74 -14.60
C LYS A 99 15.64 30.62 -16.00
N LYS A 100 14.37 30.21 -16.18
CA LYS A 100 13.73 30.05 -17.50
C LYS A 100 13.04 31.34 -17.97
N LYS A 101 13.71 32.16 -18.79
CA LYS A 101 13.08 33.30 -19.49
C LYS A 101 11.96 32.82 -20.44
N PRO A 102 10.83 33.54 -20.56
CA PRO A 102 9.78 33.21 -21.51
C PRO A 102 10.19 33.60 -22.94
N GLN A 103 9.98 32.69 -23.90
CA GLN A 103 9.93 33.04 -25.33
C GLN A 103 8.47 33.04 -25.81
N GLN A 104 8.11 34.04 -26.62
CA GLN A 104 6.73 34.36 -26.96
C GLN A 104 6.23 33.57 -28.17
N LYS A 105 4.93 33.22 -28.18
CA LYS A 105 4.26 32.66 -29.37
C LYS A 105 4.19 33.71 -30.49
N LYS A 106 4.32 33.27 -31.75
CA LYS A 106 3.87 34.02 -32.95
C LYS A 106 2.96 33.13 -33.82
N ILE A 107 1.97 33.77 -34.45
CA ILE A 107 0.83 33.23 -35.21
C ILE A 107 0.52 34.34 -36.25
N ASN A 108 0.12 34.15 -37.51
CA ASN A 108 -0.50 33.04 -38.28
C ASN A 108 0.21 32.97 -39.69
N PRO A 109 -0.42 32.79 -40.88
CA PRO A 109 -1.60 32.02 -41.29
C PRO A 109 -1.47 31.12 -42.57
N LYS A 110 -2.37 30.12 -42.65
CA LYS A 110 -3.10 29.61 -43.85
C LYS A 110 -2.37 29.06 -45.11
N SER A 111 -2.67 27.79 -45.44
CA SER A 111 -3.42 27.37 -46.66
C SER A 111 -3.92 25.91 -46.50
N LYS A 112 -5.22 25.61 -46.70
CA LYS A 112 -5.86 24.92 -47.86
C LYS A 112 -5.23 23.55 -48.23
N GLN A 113 -5.93 22.43 -48.48
CA GLN A 113 -7.36 21.97 -48.52
C GLN A 113 -7.33 20.40 -48.50
N ASN A 114 -8.36 19.53 -48.49
CA ASN A 114 -9.83 19.49 -48.61
C ASN A 114 -10.35 18.12 -48.01
N LYS A 115 -11.57 17.59 -48.28
CA LYS A 115 -12.88 17.94 -47.65
C LYS A 115 -14.03 16.93 -48.00
N SER A 116 -13.98 15.66 -47.58
CA SER A 116 -15.07 14.65 -47.76
C SER A 116 -15.03 13.60 -46.63
N LYS A 117 -16.10 13.16 -45.90
CA LYS A 117 -17.52 12.76 -46.18
C LYS A 117 -17.69 11.45 -46.98
N LYS A 118 -18.68 10.56 -46.72
CA LYS A 118 -19.52 10.22 -45.52
C LYS A 118 -20.43 9.00 -45.84
N SER A 119 -20.26 7.84 -45.18
CA SER A 119 -21.27 6.76 -44.97
C SER A 119 -20.66 5.68 -44.03
N ASP A 120 -21.29 5.01 -43.04
CA ASP A 120 -22.71 4.74 -42.64
C ASP A 120 -23.22 3.34 -43.09
N VAL A 121 -24.08 2.71 -42.27
CA VAL A 121 -24.51 1.27 -42.24
C VAL A 121 -23.45 0.25 -41.75
N GLY A 122 -23.86 -0.71 -40.91
CA GLY A 122 -23.07 -1.85 -40.39
C GLY A 122 -23.85 -3.17 -40.48
N ASP A 123 -23.43 -4.22 -39.75
CA ASP A 123 -24.25 -5.41 -39.39
C ASP A 123 -23.57 -6.24 -38.28
N ASP A 124 -24.27 -7.22 -37.70
CA ASP A 124 -23.81 -8.12 -36.64
C ASP A 124 -23.10 -9.39 -37.16
N SER A 125 -22.13 -9.92 -36.40
CA SER A 125 -21.83 -11.38 -36.36
C SER A 125 -20.90 -11.77 -35.19
N ASP A 126 -21.34 -12.69 -34.34
CA ASP A 126 -20.45 -13.47 -33.45
C ASP A 126 -19.57 -14.43 -34.25
N SER A 127 -18.36 -14.71 -33.75
CA SER A 127 -17.71 -16.04 -33.80
C SER A 127 -16.46 -16.05 -32.92
N ASP A 128 -16.31 -17.12 -32.13
CA ASP A 128 -15.04 -17.47 -31.48
C ASP A 128 -13.97 -17.86 -32.52
N ASP A 129 -12.67 -17.68 -32.20
CA ASP A 129 -11.75 -18.84 -32.19
C ASP A 129 -10.41 -18.56 -31.47
N ASP A 130 -9.69 -19.65 -31.17
CA ASP A 130 -8.42 -19.70 -30.45
C ASP A 130 -7.22 -19.09 -31.22
N TYR A 131 -6.26 -18.48 -30.50
CA TYR A 131 -4.86 -18.61 -30.94
C TYR A 131 -3.80 -18.68 -29.83
N LYS A 132 -3.05 -19.79 -29.86
CA LYS A 132 -2.14 -20.26 -28.82
C LYS A 132 -0.70 -19.78 -28.98
N GLY A 133 -0.51 -18.46 -28.94
CA GLY A 133 0.75 -17.77 -28.57
C GLY A 133 2.00 -18.03 -29.44
N THR A 134 3.14 -17.56 -28.94
CA THR A 134 4.49 -18.00 -29.38
C THR A 134 5.56 -17.54 -28.38
N LYS A 135 6.58 -18.37 -28.13
CA LYS A 135 7.83 -17.92 -27.50
C LYS A 135 8.69 -17.17 -28.52
N LYS A 136 9.51 -16.23 -28.05
CA LYS A 136 10.90 -16.15 -28.50
C LYS A 136 11.82 -15.94 -27.30
N GLN A 137 12.81 -16.83 -27.19
CA GLN A 137 13.92 -16.73 -26.25
C GLN A 137 15.15 -16.22 -27.03
N ASN A 138 16.31 -16.20 -26.36
CA ASN A 138 17.65 -15.94 -26.87
C ASN A 138 18.05 -14.44 -26.94
N ASP A 139 19.29 -14.05 -26.60
CA ASP A 139 20.40 -14.89 -26.11
C ASP A 139 21.35 -14.22 -25.08
N LYS A 140 22.18 -15.12 -24.54
CA LYS A 140 23.48 -15.00 -23.85
C LYS A 140 24.40 -13.82 -24.23
N GLN A 141 25.50 -13.54 -23.52
CA GLN A 141 26.00 -13.86 -22.15
C GLN A 141 27.47 -13.40 -22.08
N THR A 142 27.91 -12.77 -20.99
CA THR A 142 29.35 -12.67 -20.68
C THR A 142 29.61 -12.73 -19.18
N LYS A 143 30.64 -13.48 -18.79
CA LYS A 143 31.14 -13.66 -17.42
C LYS A 143 32.24 -12.65 -17.12
N ILE A 144 32.56 -12.45 -15.82
CA ILE A 144 33.88 -12.74 -15.23
C ILE A 144 33.76 -12.68 -13.69
N GLU A 145 34.48 -13.52 -12.96
CA GLU A 145 34.40 -13.66 -11.50
C GLU A 145 35.44 -12.84 -10.71
N GLN A 146 35.07 -12.43 -9.48
CA GLN A 146 35.90 -12.20 -8.27
C GLN A 146 35.01 -11.67 -7.13
N LYS A 147 35.22 -11.96 -5.84
CA LYS A 147 36.13 -12.90 -5.16
C LYS A 147 35.55 -13.26 -3.77
N ASN A 148 35.95 -14.39 -3.20
CA ASN A 148 35.52 -14.86 -1.88
C ASN A 148 36.22 -14.15 -0.69
N GLU A 149 35.56 -14.27 0.47
CA GLU A 149 36.12 -14.31 1.85
C GLU A 149 36.85 -13.09 2.44
N LYS A 150 36.25 -12.55 3.52
CA LYS A 150 36.87 -12.59 4.86
C LYS A 150 35.81 -12.54 5.96
N LYS A 151 36.07 -13.23 7.08
CA LYS A 151 35.19 -13.37 8.26
C LYS A 151 36.05 -13.33 9.52
N GLN A 152 35.53 -12.76 10.62
CA GLN A 152 36.26 -12.55 11.90
C GLN A 152 37.38 -11.48 11.76
N VAL A 153 37.89 -10.81 12.81
CA VAL A 153 38.26 -11.27 14.17
C VAL A 153 38.19 -10.14 15.23
N ILE A 154 37.47 -10.38 16.34
CA ILE A 154 37.65 -9.82 17.73
C ILE A 154 37.47 -8.30 17.99
N SER A 155 37.24 -7.83 19.24
CA SER A 155 36.09 -7.99 20.18
C SER A 155 36.29 -7.14 21.46
N LYS A 156 35.19 -6.79 22.16
CA LYS A 156 35.07 -6.47 23.61
C LYS A 156 35.85 -5.28 24.20
N GLN A 157 35.12 -4.37 24.85
CA GLN A 157 34.99 -4.18 26.31
C GLN A 157 33.73 -3.27 26.50
N SER A 158 32.69 -3.61 27.26
CA SER A 158 32.53 -3.67 28.73
C SER A 158 32.72 -2.28 29.41
N GLU A 159 31.88 -1.81 30.33
CA GLU A 159 30.82 -2.51 31.10
C GLU A 159 29.82 -1.55 31.78
N SER A 160 28.54 -1.95 31.96
CA SER A 160 27.49 -1.35 32.84
C SER A 160 27.10 0.14 32.62
N PHE A 161 25.82 0.54 32.68
CA PHE A 161 25.04 0.64 33.92
C PHE A 161 23.50 0.68 33.70
N GLN A 162 22.79 -0.12 34.51
CA GLN A 162 21.39 0.01 34.97
C GLN A 162 20.23 0.21 33.96
N ASN A 163 19.48 -0.87 33.77
CA ASN A 163 18.02 -0.99 33.69
C ASN A 163 17.19 0.30 33.53
N VAL A 164 16.54 0.45 32.37
CA VAL A 164 15.17 0.96 32.27
C VAL A 164 14.31 -0.19 31.75
N SER A 165 13.07 -0.33 32.21
CA SER A 165 12.19 -1.41 31.76
C SER A 165 11.67 -1.11 30.36
N ASP A 166 12.11 -1.88 29.36
CA ASP A 166 11.51 -1.89 28.03
C ASP A 166 10.06 -2.40 28.11
N GLU A 167 9.10 -1.47 28.16
CA GLU A 167 7.75 -1.77 27.70
C GLU A 167 7.80 -1.90 26.17
N GLU A 168 8.08 -3.11 25.69
CA GLU A 168 8.00 -3.46 24.26
C GLU A 168 6.64 -3.00 23.72
N GLU A 169 6.65 -2.04 22.78
CA GLU A 169 5.44 -1.38 22.28
C GLU A 169 4.52 -2.43 21.62
N GLU A 170 3.47 -2.84 22.33
CA GLU A 170 2.78 -4.09 22.01
C GLU A 170 2.02 -3.99 20.67
N PRO A 171 2.23 -4.90 19.71
CA PRO A 171 1.57 -4.81 18.41
C PRO A 171 0.05 -4.74 18.53
N GLU A 172 -0.58 -3.78 17.86
CA GLU A 172 -2.00 -3.42 17.99
C GLU A 172 -2.99 -4.60 17.93
N VAL A 173 -2.62 -5.67 17.22
CA VAL A 173 -3.36 -6.93 17.12
C VAL A 173 -3.61 -7.60 18.48
N PHE A 174 -2.66 -7.50 19.42
CA PHE A 174 -2.67 -8.21 20.70
C PHE A 174 -3.42 -7.48 21.83
N VAL A 175 -4.01 -6.31 21.56
CA VAL A 175 -4.69 -5.46 22.56
C VAL A 175 -5.90 -6.13 23.26
N LEU A 176 -6.48 -7.19 22.66
CA LEU A 176 -7.54 -8.02 23.24
C LEU A 176 -7.08 -9.42 23.67
N TYR A 177 -5.77 -9.69 23.72
CA TYR A 177 -5.22 -11.03 23.95
C TYR A 177 -4.62 -11.19 25.34
N ASP A 178 -4.78 -12.38 25.93
CA ASP A 178 -4.08 -12.79 27.15
C ASP A 178 -2.66 -13.28 26.84
N LYS A 179 -1.75 -13.26 27.84
CA LYS A 179 -0.34 -13.68 27.64
C LYS A 179 -0.20 -15.06 26.99
N SER A 180 -0.99 -16.04 27.44
CA SER A 180 -1.02 -17.40 26.85
C SER A 180 -1.48 -17.39 25.39
N GLN A 181 -2.54 -16.64 25.06
CA GLN A 181 -3.03 -16.50 23.68
C GLN A 181 -2.00 -15.82 22.76
N LYS A 182 -1.18 -14.87 23.27
CA LYS A 182 -0.10 -14.23 22.50
C LYS A 182 1.02 -15.22 22.15
N GLU A 183 1.37 -16.11 23.07
CA GLU A 183 2.31 -17.19 22.80
C GLU A 183 1.77 -18.21 21.80
N GLU A 184 0.49 -18.57 21.91
CA GLU A 184 -0.20 -19.47 20.99
C GLU A 184 -0.27 -18.89 19.57
N PHE A 185 -0.63 -17.61 19.43
CA PHE A 185 -0.61 -16.89 18.15
C PHE A 185 0.79 -16.91 17.52
N LYS A 186 1.85 -16.65 18.32
CA LYS A 186 3.25 -16.73 17.89
C LYS A 186 3.72 -18.15 17.52
N LYS A 187 3.04 -19.21 17.99
CA LYS A 187 3.25 -20.62 17.56
C LYS A 187 2.54 -20.86 16.22
N ILE A 188 1.24 -20.58 16.15
CA ILE A 188 0.40 -20.75 14.96
C ILE A 188 0.95 -19.98 13.75
N GLN A 189 1.41 -18.73 13.92
CA GLN A 189 2.04 -17.96 12.85
C GLN A 189 3.20 -18.72 12.17
N LYS A 190 4.09 -19.32 12.97
CA LYS A 190 5.27 -20.07 12.47
C LYS A 190 4.92 -21.37 11.76
N GLU A 191 3.72 -21.91 11.97
CA GLU A 191 3.22 -23.10 11.29
C GLU A 191 2.50 -22.74 10.00
N LEU A 192 1.62 -21.74 10.04
CA LEU A 192 0.91 -21.23 8.87
C LEU A 192 1.85 -20.57 7.85
N GLU A 193 2.98 -20.00 8.29
CA GLU A 193 4.01 -19.49 7.39
C GLU A 193 4.63 -20.59 6.51
N LYS A 194 4.62 -21.85 6.94
CA LYS A 194 5.05 -22.99 6.11
C LYS A 194 4.02 -23.36 5.02
N LYS A 195 2.74 -23.00 5.21
CA LYS A 195 1.67 -23.29 4.22
C LYS A 195 1.73 -22.33 3.02
N SER A 196 1.25 -22.81 1.88
CA SER A 196 1.11 -22.02 0.64
C SER A 196 -0.07 -21.04 0.70
N MET A 197 -0.05 -19.99 -0.11
CA MET A 197 -1.19 -19.04 -0.20
C MET A 197 -2.50 -19.71 -0.67
N GLY A 198 -2.42 -20.81 -1.43
CA GLY A 198 -3.60 -21.60 -1.82
C GLY A 198 -4.27 -22.26 -0.61
N GLN A 199 -3.48 -22.98 0.19
CA GLN A 199 -3.95 -23.64 1.42
C GLN A 199 -4.52 -22.63 2.42
N LEU A 200 -3.85 -21.49 2.64
CA LEU A 200 -4.35 -20.44 3.54
C LEU A 200 -5.73 -19.89 3.09
N LYS A 201 -5.94 -19.72 1.78
CA LYS A 201 -7.25 -19.32 1.23
C LYS A 201 -8.30 -20.42 1.32
N GLN A 202 -7.91 -21.70 1.21
CA GLN A 202 -8.81 -22.84 1.37
C GLN A 202 -9.29 -23.00 2.82
N MET A 203 -8.38 -22.92 3.79
CA MET A 203 -8.69 -22.90 5.23
C MET A 203 -9.66 -21.76 5.58
N LEU A 204 -9.41 -20.55 5.05
CA LEU A 204 -10.33 -19.41 5.17
C LEU A 204 -11.65 -19.59 4.39
N LYS A 205 -11.71 -20.43 3.35
CA LYS A 205 -12.97 -20.73 2.63
C LYS A 205 -13.92 -21.54 3.50
N ALA A 206 -13.42 -22.62 4.11
CA ALA A 206 -14.24 -23.55 4.90
C ALA A 206 -14.84 -22.89 6.14
N ASN A 207 -14.10 -21.95 6.73
CA ASN A 207 -14.52 -21.17 7.91
C ASN A 207 -15.36 -19.92 7.57
N ASP A 208 -15.81 -19.82 6.30
CA ASP A 208 -16.59 -18.70 5.75
C ASP A 208 -15.93 -17.33 6.05
N GLN A 209 -14.61 -17.19 5.81
CA GLN A 209 -13.79 -16.00 6.10
C GLN A 209 -13.19 -15.31 4.87
N LYS A 210 -12.72 -14.06 5.05
CA LYS A 210 -12.20 -13.22 3.95
C LYS A 210 -10.84 -13.71 3.43
N GLN A 211 -10.79 -14.17 2.17
CA GLN A 211 -9.61 -14.71 1.49
C GLN A 211 -8.67 -13.66 0.86
N THR A 212 -9.04 -12.38 0.86
CA THR A 212 -8.22 -11.29 0.31
C THR A 212 -7.18 -10.84 1.33
N GLY A 213 -5.98 -10.52 0.87
CA GLY A 213 -4.91 -9.89 1.67
C GLY A 213 -3.53 -10.31 1.19
N ASN A 214 -2.48 -9.75 1.81
CA ASN A 214 -1.14 -10.32 1.73
C ASN A 214 -1.03 -11.62 2.58
N LYS A 215 0.06 -12.39 2.45
CA LYS A 215 0.19 -13.68 3.17
C LYS A 215 0.08 -13.53 4.70
N GLY A 216 0.66 -12.47 5.27
CA GLY A 216 0.56 -12.14 6.70
C GLY A 216 -0.88 -11.90 7.14
N GLU A 217 -1.63 -11.06 6.43
CA GLU A 217 -3.06 -10.81 6.71
C GLU A 217 -3.93 -12.07 6.69
N LEU A 218 -3.56 -13.10 5.91
CA LEU A 218 -4.25 -14.39 5.90
C LEU A 218 -3.85 -15.23 7.11
N ILE A 219 -2.55 -15.25 7.46
CA ILE A 219 -2.02 -15.96 8.63
C ILE A 219 -2.60 -15.40 9.93
N GLU A 220 -2.57 -14.08 10.12
CA GLU A 220 -3.13 -13.38 11.29
C GLU A 220 -4.63 -13.65 11.46
N ARG A 221 -5.38 -13.67 10.34
CA ARG A 221 -6.81 -13.95 10.35
C ARG A 221 -7.12 -15.39 10.75
N ILE A 222 -6.36 -16.37 10.25
CA ILE A 222 -6.50 -17.77 10.68
C ILE A 222 -6.12 -17.90 12.16
N ALA A 223 -5.06 -17.24 12.62
CA ALA A 223 -4.62 -17.30 14.02
C ALA A 223 -5.64 -16.69 15.01
N ASP A 224 -6.26 -15.54 14.69
CA ASP A 224 -7.39 -14.99 15.49
C ASP A 224 -8.58 -15.96 15.51
N CYS A 225 -8.89 -16.58 14.37
CA CYS A 225 -10.01 -17.53 14.27
C CYS A 225 -9.72 -18.86 15.00
N MET A 226 -8.49 -19.36 14.99
CA MET A 226 -8.09 -20.59 15.71
C MET A 226 -8.17 -20.40 17.23
N ILE A 227 -7.71 -19.26 17.76
CA ILE A 227 -7.65 -19.02 19.22
C ILE A 227 -8.99 -18.57 19.79
N LYS A 228 -9.76 -17.75 19.06
CA LYS A 228 -10.99 -17.11 19.58
C LYS A 228 -12.28 -17.53 18.87
N GLY A 229 -12.17 -18.32 17.80
CA GLY A 229 -13.27 -18.64 16.91
C GLY A 229 -13.42 -17.62 15.77
N CYS A 230 -13.93 -18.10 14.64
CA CYS A 230 -14.27 -17.37 13.43
C CYS A 230 -15.34 -16.32 13.69
N LEU A 231 -15.05 -15.04 13.45
CA LEU A 231 -16.04 -13.96 13.59
C LEU A 231 -17.20 -14.14 12.59
N GLU A 232 -18.42 -14.09 13.10
CA GLU A 232 -19.65 -14.15 12.29
C GLU A 232 -19.82 -12.91 11.39
N LYS A 233 -20.79 -12.98 10.47
CA LYS A 233 -21.27 -11.82 9.73
C LYS A 233 -22.01 -10.88 10.70
N CYS A 234 -22.01 -9.58 10.38
CA CYS A 234 -22.54 -8.51 11.21
C CYS A 234 -24.04 -8.73 11.53
N PRO A 235 -24.44 -8.88 12.81
CA PRO A 235 -25.82 -9.25 13.17
C PRO A 235 -26.87 -8.14 12.89
N ASN A 236 -26.47 -6.93 12.48
CA ASN A 236 -27.38 -5.85 12.06
C ASN A 236 -27.61 -5.82 10.55
N CYS A 237 -26.74 -6.41 9.71
CA CYS A 237 -26.86 -6.32 8.25
C CYS A 237 -26.60 -7.61 7.48
N SER A 238 -26.26 -8.71 8.17
CA SER A 238 -26.09 -10.09 7.70
C SER A 238 -25.04 -10.37 6.61
N GLY A 239 -24.64 -9.39 5.79
CA GLY A 239 -23.56 -9.52 4.80
C GLY A 239 -22.22 -8.91 5.24
N GLY A 240 -22.26 -7.83 6.04
CA GLY A 240 -21.06 -7.09 6.44
C GLY A 240 -20.16 -7.85 7.41
N ARG A 241 -18.87 -7.51 7.45
CA ARG A 241 -17.91 -8.08 8.42
C ARG A 241 -17.33 -6.99 9.32
N PRO A 242 -17.56 -7.04 10.65
CA PRO A 242 -17.00 -6.06 11.57
C PRO A 242 -15.46 -6.06 11.55
N LYS A 243 -14.85 -4.87 11.51
CA LYS A 243 -13.41 -4.68 11.66
C LYS A 243 -13.10 -4.22 13.07
N PHE A 244 -12.07 -4.78 13.70
CA PHE A 244 -11.57 -4.29 14.98
C PHE A 244 -10.88 -2.93 14.83
N ASN A 245 -11.06 -2.04 15.81
CA ASN A 245 -10.28 -0.82 15.98
C ASN A 245 -9.47 -0.94 17.30
N PRO A 246 -8.14 -1.06 17.24
CA PRO A 246 -7.32 -1.30 18.43
C PRO A 246 -7.32 -0.12 19.42
N ILE A 247 -7.35 1.12 18.90
CA ILE A 247 -7.35 2.34 19.73
C ILE A 247 -8.64 2.45 20.55
N GLN A 248 -9.79 2.16 19.92
CA GLN A 248 -11.11 2.28 20.56
C GLN A 248 -11.57 0.97 21.24
N LYS A 249 -10.89 -0.15 20.99
CA LYS A 249 -11.24 -1.52 21.41
C LYS A 249 -12.64 -2.01 20.98
N ILE A 250 -13.28 -1.33 20.04
CA ILE A 250 -14.59 -1.70 19.46
C ILE A 250 -14.44 -2.34 18.08
N PHE A 251 -15.44 -3.09 17.65
CA PHE A 251 -15.60 -3.56 16.28
C PHE A 251 -16.59 -2.66 15.53
N LYS A 252 -16.25 -2.18 14.33
CA LYS A 252 -17.16 -1.42 13.47
C LYS A 252 -17.43 -2.14 12.16
N CYS A 253 -18.69 -2.33 11.80
CA CYS A 253 -19.07 -2.86 10.50
C CYS A 253 -19.10 -1.73 9.45
N PRO A 254 -18.32 -1.82 8.35
CA PRO A 254 -18.42 -0.84 7.28
C PRO A 254 -19.73 -0.98 6.50
N GLY A 255 -20.13 -2.21 6.19
CA GLY A 255 -21.17 -2.54 5.23
C GLY A 255 -20.79 -3.79 4.43
N TYR A 256 -21.50 -4.03 3.33
CA TYR A 256 -21.18 -5.06 2.33
C TYR A 256 -21.57 -4.59 0.92
N MET A 257 -21.09 -5.31 -0.10
CA MET A 257 -21.54 -5.14 -1.48
C MET A 257 -22.75 -6.06 -1.71
N ASP A 258 -23.85 -5.47 -2.17
CA ASP A 258 -25.15 -6.07 -2.42
C ASP A 258 -25.41 -5.95 -3.92
N ASP A 259 -25.02 -6.99 -4.65
CA ASP A 259 -24.86 -7.05 -6.11
C ASP A 259 -24.10 -5.85 -6.71
N THR A 260 -24.80 -4.77 -7.07
CA THR A 260 -24.25 -3.55 -7.68
C THR A 260 -24.10 -2.37 -6.73
N GLU A 261 -24.61 -2.43 -5.50
CA GLU A 261 -24.62 -1.31 -4.54
C GLU A 261 -23.85 -1.62 -3.25
N PHE A 262 -23.26 -0.60 -2.60
CA PHE A 262 -22.65 -0.78 -1.28
C PHE A 262 -23.63 -0.45 -0.15
N ARG A 263 -24.13 -1.47 0.55
CA ARG A 263 -24.98 -1.34 1.75
C ARG A 263 -24.14 -0.96 2.95
N PHE A 264 -24.01 0.35 3.19
CA PHE A 264 -23.39 0.87 4.42
C PHE A 264 -24.13 0.38 5.67
N CYS A 265 -23.38 0.00 6.71
CA CYS A 265 -23.94 -0.45 7.99
C CYS A 265 -23.54 0.47 9.14
N ASN A 266 -22.27 0.86 9.22
CA ASN A 266 -21.68 1.74 10.25
C ASN A 266 -21.88 1.34 11.73
N LYS A 267 -22.60 0.26 12.05
CA LYS A 267 -22.86 -0.22 13.41
C LYS A 267 -21.55 -0.59 14.12
N SER A 268 -21.40 -0.10 15.36
CA SER A 268 -20.34 -0.49 16.28
C SER A 268 -20.82 -1.52 17.30
N TYR A 269 -19.88 -2.32 17.77
CA TYR A 269 -20.07 -3.45 18.70
C TYR A 269 -18.91 -3.51 19.70
N GLN A 270 -19.20 -3.94 20.93
CA GLN A 270 -18.17 -4.40 21.86
C GLN A 270 -17.69 -5.81 21.48
N PRO A 271 -16.50 -6.25 21.92
CA PRO A 271 -15.99 -7.59 21.61
C PRO A 271 -16.91 -8.74 22.05
N GLN A 272 -17.72 -8.53 23.10
CA GLN A 272 -18.70 -9.50 23.63
C GLN A 272 -20.00 -9.58 22.80
N ASP A 273 -20.32 -8.54 22.02
CA ASP A 273 -21.60 -8.45 21.28
C ASP A 273 -21.57 -9.25 19.97
N LEU A 274 -20.39 -9.73 19.58
CA LEU A 274 -20.15 -10.45 18.33
C LEU A 274 -19.84 -11.91 18.60
N LYS A 275 -20.68 -12.79 18.05
CA LYS A 275 -20.50 -14.23 18.09
C LYS A 275 -19.27 -14.66 17.28
N ARG A 276 -18.63 -15.71 17.78
CA ARG A 276 -17.52 -16.39 17.13
C ARG A 276 -17.82 -17.89 17.08
N ILE A 277 -17.75 -18.48 15.89
CA ILE A 277 -17.94 -19.92 15.65
C ILE A 277 -16.60 -20.63 15.86
N PRO A 278 -16.52 -21.81 16.48
CA PRO A 278 -15.27 -22.57 16.56
C PRO A 278 -14.60 -22.77 15.20
N TRP A 279 -13.26 -22.75 15.18
CA TRP A 279 -12.49 -23.04 13.96
C TRP A 279 -12.67 -24.50 13.52
N VAL A 280 -12.76 -24.71 12.21
CA VAL A 280 -12.85 -26.03 11.55
C VAL A 280 -11.60 -26.23 10.70
N ASP A 281 -10.81 -27.27 11.00
CA ASP A 281 -9.61 -27.61 10.22
C ASP A 281 -9.95 -28.36 8.92
N VAL A 282 -9.26 -27.96 7.84
CA VAL A 282 -9.40 -28.41 6.44
C VAL A 282 -8.05 -28.32 5.71
#